data_AF-A0A9X4AZ50-F1
#
_entry.id   AF-A0A9X4AZ50-F1
#
_cell.length_a   1.000
_cell.length_b   1.000
_cell.length_c   1.000
_cell.angle_alpha   90.00
_cell.angle_beta   90.00
_cell.angle_gamma   90.00
#
_symmetry.space_group_name_H-M   'P 1'
#
loop_
_entity.id
_entity.type
_entity.pdbx_description
1 polymer ?
#
loop_
_entity_poly.entity_id
_entity_poly.type
_entity_poly.pdbx_seq_one_letter_code
_entity_poly.pdbx_strand_id
1 'polypeptide(L)' 'MSIINKRQSIRRFNEKEVEVEKINKIIEAGMLALSSKNKRPWRFVILDLIKVRYTSINGN' A
#
# COMPACT_ATOMS: atom_id res chain seq x y z
N MET A 1 -11.83 -2.90 22.02
CA MET A 1 -12.33 -2.82 20.63
C MET A 1 -11.13 -2.76 19.68
N SER A 2 -10.96 -3.73 18.78
CA SER A 2 -9.81 -3.77 17.84
C SER A 2 -9.92 -2.69 16.76
N ILE A 3 -8.80 -2.40 16.06
CA ILE A 3 -8.79 -1.42 14.94
C ILE A 3 -9.69 -1.84 13.78
N ILE A 4 -9.84 -3.15 13.56
CA ILE A 4 -10.70 -3.73 12.52
C ILE A 4 -12.16 -3.32 12.74
N ASN A 5 -12.63 -3.33 13.99
CA ASN A 5 -14.02 -2.99 14.32
C ASN A 5 -14.32 -1.48 14.21
N LYS A 6 -13.30 -0.63 14.22
CA LYS A 6 -13.44 0.84 14.11
C LYS A 6 -13.26 1.35 12.69
N ARG A 7 -12.84 0.50 11.74
CA ARG A 7 -12.52 0.88 10.37
C ARG A 7 -13.77 1.41 9.66
N GLN A 8 -13.64 2.56 9.00
CA GLN A 8 -14.66 3.14 8.13
C GLN A 8 -14.04 3.56 6.79
N SER A 9 -14.87 3.70 5.76
CA SER A 9 -14.43 4.20 4.45
C SER A 9 -14.36 5.73 4.47
N ILE A 10 -13.15 6.28 4.46
CA ILE A 10 -12.90 7.73 4.39
C ILE A 10 -12.93 8.18 2.93
N ARG A 11 -13.64 9.28 2.64
CA ARG A 11 -13.80 9.86 1.28
C ARG A 11 -13.47 11.36 1.19
N ARG A 12 -12.97 11.95 2.29
CA ARG A 12 -12.46 13.32 2.35
C ARG A 12 -11.08 13.27 2.99
N PHE A 13 -10.10 13.87 2.34
CA PHE A 13 -8.69 13.86 2.76
C PHE A 13 -8.21 15.31 2.90
N ASN A 14 -7.20 15.52 3.74
CA ASN A 14 -6.53 16.81 3.81
C ASN A 14 -5.45 16.90 2.70
N GLU A 15 -4.97 18.10 2.42
CA GLU A 15 -3.91 18.36 1.43
C GLU A 15 -2.51 17.99 1.94
N LYS A 16 -2.42 17.30 3.09
CA LYS A 16 -1.14 16.96 3.68
C LYS A 16 -0.49 15.82 2.90
N GLU A 17 0.75 16.04 2.46
CA GLU A 17 1.54 14.97 1.85
C GLU A 17 1.76 13.80 2.81
N VAL A 18 1.78 12.60 2.24
CA VAL A 18 2.04 11.36 2.98
C VAL A 18 3.54 11.07 2.97
N GLU A 19 4.13 10.92 4.14
CA GLU A 19 5.54 10.53 4.29
C GLU A 19 5.84 9.21 3.55
N VAL A 20 6.96 9.18 2.82
CA VAL A 20 7.37 8.02 2.00
C VAL A 20 7.48 6.73 2.85
N GLU A 21 7.94 6.84 4.08
CA GLU A 21 8.07 5.71 5.01
C GLU A 21 6.72 5.05 5.33
N LYS A 22 5.65 5.85 5.45
CA LYS A 22 4.29 5.34 5.68
C LYS A 22 3.79 4.57 4.46
N ILE A 23 4.07 5.09 3.27
CA ILE A 23 3.73 4.42 2.00
C ILE A 23 4.45 3.06 1.91
N ASN A 24 5.74 3.03 2.21
CA ASN A 24 6.53 1.79 2.19
C ASN A 24 6.01 0.75 3.18
N LYS A 25 5.68 1.15 4.42
CA LYS A 25 5.09 0.24 5.42
C LYS A 25 3.76 -0.36 4.98
N ILE A 26 2.92 0.40 4.29
CA ILE A 26 1.64 -0.09 3.76
C ILE A 26 1.88 -1.16 2.69
N ILE A 27 2.82 -0.90 1.78
CA ILE A 27 3.16 -1.85 0.71
C ILE A 27 3.76 -3.13 1.31
N GLU A 28 4.69 -3.00 2.25
CA GLU A 28 5.28 -4.14 2.97
C GLU A 28 4.21 -4.99 3.66
N ALA A 29 3.28 -4.37 4.39
CA ALA A 29 2.17 -5.06 5.03
C ALA A 29 1.28 -5.81 4.00
N GLY A 30 1.05 -5.22 2.83
CA GLY A 30 0.33 -5.88 1.73
C GLY A 30 1.06 -7.09 1.15
N MET A 31 2.39 -7.03 1.06
CA MET A 31 3.23 -8.12 0.54
C MET A 31 3.31 -9.34 1.47
N LEU A 32 3.11 -9.14 2.77
CA LEU A 32 3.10 -10.22 3.77
C LEU A 32 1.85 -11.12 3.69
N ALA A 33 0.85 -10.74 2.88
CA ALA A 33 -0.33 -11.57 2.67
C ALA A 33 0.03 -12.93 2.05
N LEU A 34 -0.61 -13.98 2.54
CA LEU A 34 -0.47 -15.32 1.96
C LEU A 34 -0.97 -15.32 0.51
N SER A 35 -0.20 -15.95 -0.37
CA SER A 35 -0.53 -16.09 -1.79
C SER A 35 -0.51 -17.55 -2.20
N SER A 36 -1.47 -17.97 -3.03
CA SER A 36 -1.52 -19.33 -3.56
C SER A 36 -0.20 -19.68 -4.26
N LYS A 37 0.42 -20.80 -3.87
CA LYS A 37 1.73 -21.26 -4.36
C LYS A 37 2.82 -20.18 -4.27
N ASN A 38 2.69 -19.25 -3.33
CA ASN A 38 3.56 -18.08 -3.19
C ASN A 38 3.75 -17.27 -4.49
N LYS A 39 2.76 -17.28 -5.40
CA LYS A 39 2.86 -16.62 -6.71
C LYS A 39 3.01 -15.10 -6.62
N ARG A 40 2.55 -14.51 -5.52
CA ARG A 40 2.59 -13.07 -5.24
C ARG A 40 2.20 -12.22 -6.47
N PRO A 41 1.02 -12.44 -7.08
CA PRO A 41 0.64 -11.84 -8.36
C PRO A 41 0.22 -10.36 -8.23
N TRP A 42 0.72 -9.66 -7.21
CA TRP A 42 0.38 -8.28 -6.90
C TRP A 42 1.41 -7.34 -7.53
N ARG A 43 0.92 -6.27 -8.14
CA ARG A 43 1.74 -5.13 -8.59
C ARG A 43 1.17 -3.86 -7.98
N PHE A 44 2.03 -3.05 -7.38
CA PHE A 44 1.66 -1.78 -6.79
C PHE A 44 2.18 -0.65 -7.68
N VAL A 45 1.30 0.30 -8.01
CA VAL A 45 1.67 1.53 -8.72
C VAL A 45 1.32 2.70 -7.80
N ILE A 46 2.31 3.54 -7.53
CA ILE A 46 2.14 4.71 -6.67
C ILE A 46 2.00 5.92 -7.58
N LEU A 47 0.80 6.50 -7.58
CA LEU A 47 0.49 7.72 -8.31
C LEU A 47 0.58 8.90 -7.34
N ASP A 48 1.58 9.73 -7.55
CA ASP A 48 1.67 11.05 -6.94
C ASP A 48 1.42 12.09 -8.05
N LEU A 49 0.64 13.13 -7.77
CA LEU A 49 0.20 14.14 -8.75
C LEU A 49 1.39 14.80 -9.46
N ILE A 50 2.55 14.82 -8.79
CA ILE A 50 3.78 15.45 -9.29
C ILE A 50 4.78 14.39 -9.78
N LYS A 51 4.63 13.11 -9.40
CA LYS A 51 5.64 12.06 -9.67
C LYS A 51 5.05 10.65 -9.77
N VAL A 52 5.13 10.03 -10.94
CA VAL A 52 4.81 8.59 -11.05
C VAL A 52 6.00 7.77 -10.55
N ARG A 53 5.78 6.88 -9.59
CA ARG A 53 6.78 5.89 -9.14
C ARG A 53 6.31 4.48 -9.51
N TYR A 54 7.09 3.81 -10.35
CA TYR A 54 6.95 2.39 -10.61
C TYR A 54 7.85 1.62 -9.65
N THR A 55 7.24 0.73 -8.87
CA THR A 55 7.98 -0.20 -8.03
C THR A 55 7.74 -1.60 -8.56
N SER A 56 8.62 -2.06 -9.47
CA SER A 56 8.76 -3.48 -9.78
C SER A 56 9.85 -4.04 -8.90
N ILE A 57 9.48 -4.54 -7.72
CA ILE A 57 10.43 -5.27 -6.88
C ILE A 57 10.24 -6.73 -7.24
N ASN A 58 11.20 -7.25 -8.00
CA ASN A 58 11.25 -8.62 -8.45
C ASN A 58 10.95 -9.58 -7.28
N GLY A 59 9.85 -10.30 -7.38
CA GLY A 59 9.74 -11.58 -6.69
C GLY A 59 10.68 -12.53 -7.40
N ASN A 60 11.72 -13.00 -6.70
CA ASN A 60 12.40 -14.25 -7.08
C ASN A 60 11.38 -15.37 -7.29
#